data_AF-A0A9E1FA11-F1
#
_entry.id   AF-A0A9E1FA11-F1
#
_cell.length_a   1.000
_cell.length_b   1.000
_cell.length_c   1.000
_cell.angle_alpha   90.00
_cell.angle_beta   90.00
_cell.angle_gamma   90.00
#
_symmetry.space_group_name_H-M   'P 1'
#
loop_
_entity.id
_entity.type
_entity.pdbx_description
1 polymer ?
#
loop_
_entity_poly.entity_id
_entity_poly.type
_entity_poly.pdbx_seq_one_letter_code
_entity_poly.pdbx_strand_id
1 'polypeptide(L)'
;MIKILKKFHLILAFIFALPLLVLSISGAIISYHDEIIDIFSKDEVVAGKKPLEIDEILKIFSKSEPNFNLSYLKIRAEVNKAYVISGTNENGEFESFFVDPYTGEISGKNSAEKFIGLVLNLHKNLALSLFKNENLSKFASELVALSTLALLFILISGAVIYFWRFRSRVGD
;
A
#
# COMPACT_ATOMS: atom_id res chain seq x y z
N MET A 1 -15.00 5.05 -38.30
CA MET A 1 -14.44 4.24 -37.18
C MET A 1 -13.80 5.10 -36.08
N ILE A 2 -12.78 5.94 -36.36
CA ILE A 2 -12.08 6.75 -35.33
C ILE A 2 -13.01 7.71 -34.54
N LYS A 3 -14.04 8.29 -35.18
CA LYS A 3 -15.03 9.15 -34.49
C LYS A 3 -15.80 8.40 -33.39
N ILE A 4 -16.11 7.12 -33.61
CA ILE A 4 -16.80 6.26 -32.64
C ILE A 4 -15.85 5.90 -31.50
N LEU A 5 -14.62 5.49 -31.83
CA LEU A 5 -13.58 5.19 -30.84
C LEU A 5 -13.32 6.39 -29.91
N LYS A 6 -13.26 7.61 -30.43
CA LYS A 6 -13.12 8.84 -29.64
C LYS A 6 -14.26 9.03 -28.64
N LYS A 7 -15.51 8.79 -29.05
CA LYS A 7 -16.67 8.90 -28.15
C LYS A 7 -16.61 7.87 -27.03
N PHE A 8 -16.35 6.61 -27.36
CA PHE A 8 -16.19 5.54 -26.36
C PHE A 8 -15.03 5.83 -25.40
N HIS A 9 -13.87 6.24 -25.94
CA HIS A 9 -12.70 6.63 -25.13
C HIS A 9 -13.06 7.73 -24.14
N LEU A 10 -13.73 8.80 -24.58
CA LEU A 10 -14.12 9.91 -23.70
C LEU A 10 -15.12 9.47 -22.63
N ILE A 11 -16.13 8.67 -22.97
CA ILE A 11 -17.13 8.18 -22.01
C ILE A 11 -16.47 7.29 -20.95
N LEU A 12 -15.65 6.32 -21.37
CA LEU A 12 -14.91 5.45 -20.47
C LEU A 12 -13.95 6.24 -19.57
N ALA A 13 -13.17 7.15 -20.15
CA ALA A 13 -12.26 7.99 -19.40
C ALA A 13 -12.99 8.84 -18.37
N PHE A 14 -14.16 9.38 -18.69
CA PHE A 14 -14.95 10.17 -17.75
C PHE A 14 -15.52 9.34 -16.60
N ILE A 15 -16.11 8.17 -16.88
CA ILE A 15 -16.68 7.27 -15.87
C ILE A 15 -15.60 6.79 -14.90
N PHE A 16 -14.43 6.42 -15.42
CA PHE A 16 -13.35 5.86 -14.62
C PHE A 16 -12.34 6.90 -14.12
N ALA A 17 -12.50 8.18 -14.45
CA ALA A 17 -11.57 9.24 -14.04
C ALA A 17 -11.36 9.28 -12.53
N LEU A 18 -12.45 9.24 -11.76
CA LEU A 18 -12.38 9.36 -10.30
C LEU A 18 -11.76 8.12 -9.64
N PRO A 19 -12.22 6.87 -9.91
CA PRO A 19 -11.54 5.68 -9.40
C PRO A 19 -10.05 5.66 -9.77
N LEU A 20 -9.70 5.95 -11.02
CA LEU A 20 -8.31 5.94 -11.47
C LEU A 20 -7.47 7.02 -10.79
N LEU A 21 -8.03 8.19 -10.49
CA LEU A 21 -7.33 9.23 -9.75
C LEU A 21 -7.00 8.77 -8.32
N VAL A 22 -7.99 8.18 -7.62
CA VAL A 22 -7.78 7.63 -6.26
C VAL A 22 -6.73 6.53 -6.29
N LEU A 23 -6.81 5.60 -7.25
CA LEU A 23 -5.85 4.53 -7.44
C LEU A 23 -4.44 5.05 -7.72
N SER A 24 -4.31 6.08 -8.56
CA SER A 24 -3.01 6.67 -8.91
C SER A 24 -2.34 7.36 -7.72
N ILE A 25 -3.11 8.17 -6.96
CA ILE A 25 -2.59 8.87 -5.78
C ILE A 25 -2.22 7.86 -4.69
N SER A 26 -3.14 6.94 -4.37
CA SER A 26 -2.88 5.92 -3.34
C SER A 26 -1.74 5.00 -3.72
N GLY A 27 -1.63 4.60 -5.00
CA GLY A 27 -0.52 3.78 -5.49
C GLY A 27 0.82 4.50 -5.41
N ALA A 28 0.85 5.80 -5.74
CA ALA A 28 2.05 6.62 -5.58
C ALA A 28 2.49 6.68 -4.11
N ILE A 29 1.57 6.87 -3.17
CA ILE A 29 1.88 6.89 -1.73
C ILE A 29 2.40 5.52 -1.26
N ILE A 30 1.74 4.42 -1.63
CA ILE A 30 2.16 3.05 -1.28
C ILE A 30 3.55 2.72 -1.83
N SER A 31 3.94 3.30 -2.96
CA SER A 31 5.28 3.07 -3.54
C SER A 31 6.41 3.60 -2.65
N TYR A 32 6.12 4.50 -1.71
CA TYR A 32 7.06 5.05 -0.73
C TYR A 32 6.76 4.54 0.70
N HIS A 33 6.23 3.33 0.84
CA HIS A 33 5.82 2.77 2.13
C HIS A 33 6.93 2.89 3.19
N ASP A 34 8.13 2.42 2.87
CA ASP A 34 9.24 2.37 3.81
C ASP A 34 9.77 3.77 4.15
N GLU A 35 9.88 4.66 3.16
CA GLU A 35 10.30 6.04 3.36
C GLU A 35 9.31 6.82 4.22
N ILE A 36 8.00 6.58 4.04
CA ILE A 36 6.96 7.18 4.86
C ILE A 36 7.08 6.66 6.29
N ILE A 37 7.24 5.34 6.50
CA ILE A 37 7.47 4.81 7.85
C ILE A 37 8.67 5.50 8.48
N ASP A 38 9.79 5.58 7.77
CA ASP A 38 11.05 6.11 8.29
C ASP A 38 10.99 7.59 8.67
N ILE A 39 10.19 8.38 7.95
CA ILE A 39 9.98 9.81 8.27
C ILE A 39 9.13 9.97 9.53
N PHE A 40 8.15 9.08 9.74
CA PHE A 40 7.19 9.19 10.85
C PHE A 40 7.56 8.31 12.06
N SER A 41 8.55 7.43 11.93
CA SER A 41 9.01 6.54 13.00
C SER A 41 10.06 7.22 13.88
N LYS A 42 10.10 6.78 15.14
CA LYS A 42 11.24 6.99 16.05
C LYS A 42 11.91 5.64 16.25
N ASP A 43 12.46 5.09 15.18
CA ASP A 43 13.04 3.75 15.13
C ASP A 43 14.57 3.73 15.20
N GLU A 44 15.18 4.84 15.61
CA GLU A 44 16.62 4.92 15.86
C GLU A 44 16.97 4.15 17.15
N VAL A 45 17.94 3.24 17.02
CA VAL A 45 18.47 2.45 18.14
C VAL A 45 19.97 2.72 18.29
N VAL A 46 20.46 2.58 19.52
CA VAL A 46 21.89 2.72 19.80
C VAL A 46 22.56 1.37 19.50
N ALA A 47 23.48 1.35 18.54
CA ALA A 47 24.19 0.13 18.18
C ALA A 47 24.92 -0.48 19.38
N GLY A 48 24.49 -1.69 19.77
CA GLY A 48 25.19 -2.54 20.73
C GLY A 48 26.32 -3.33 20.10
N LYS A 49 26.97 -4.20 20.89
CA LYS A 49 28.10 -5.02 20.41
C LYS A 49 27.67 -6.11 19.41
N LYS A 50 26.54 -6.78 19.67
CA LYS A 50 26.01 -7.85 18.83
C LYS A 50 24.48 -7.89 18.97
N PRO A 51 23.72 -7.92 17.85
CA PRO A 51 22.27 -8.16 17.91
C PRO A 51 21.95 -9.50 18.57
N LEU A 52 20.83 -9.56 19.28
CA LEU A 52 20.27 -10.79 19.83
C LEU A 52 19.84 -11.74 18.71
N GLU A 53 19.75 -13.03 19.02
CA GLU A 53 19.16 -13.98 18.08
C GLU A 53 17.66 -13.73 17.95
N ILE A 54 17.12 -13.99 16.76
CA ILE A 54 15.69 -13.74 16.48
C ILE A 54 14.80 -14.48 17.47
N ASP A 55 15.15 -15.71 17.84
CA ASP A 55 14.40 -16.50 18.83
C ASP A 55 14.35 -15.85 20.21
N GLU A 56 15.41 -15.13 20.62
CA GLU A 56 15.43 -14.40 21.89
C GLU A 56 14.56 -13.16 21.83
N ILE A 57 14.64 -12.41 20.73
CA ILE A 57 13.78 -11.22 20.49
C ILE A 57 12.31 -11.64 20.49
N LEU A 58 11.95 -12.72 19.79
CA LEU A 58 10.58 -13.23 19.75
C LEU A 58 10.11 -13.68 21.13
N LYS A 59 10.96 -14.32 21.94
CA LYS A 59 10.61 -14.68 23.33
C LYS A 59 10.37 -13.46 24.21
N ILE A 60 11.17 -12.40 24.07
CA ILE A 60 10.98 -11.16 24.82
C ILE A 60 9.68 -10.48 24.37
N PHE A 61 9.47 -10.37 23.06
CA PHE A 61 8.26 -9.81 22.48
C PHE A 61 7.00 -10.56 22.92
N SER A 62 7.00 -11.90 22.87
CA SER A 62 5.87 -12.71 23.34
C SER A 62 5.60 -12.61 24.84
N LYS A 63 6.57 -12.17 25.65
CA LYS A 63 6.31 -11.87 27.07
C LYS A 63 5.64 -10.50 27.24
N SER A 64 6.01 -9.53 26.42
CA SER A 64 5.39 -8.19 26.41
C SER A 64 3.99 -8.20 25.81
N GLU A 65 3.78 -8.96 24.74
CA GLU A 65 2.53 -9.05 23.97
C GLU A 65 2.09 -10.52 23.82
N PRO A 66 1.56 -11.14 24.90
CA PRO A 66 1.34 -12.60 24.99
C PRO A 66 0.28 -13.16 24.04
N ASN A 67 -0.68 -12.35 23.61
CA ASN A 67 -1.75 -12.77 22.73
C ASN A 67 -1.65 -12.15 21.32
N PHE A 68 -0.46 -11.69 20.94
CA PHE A 68 -0.20 -11.15 19.61
C PHE A 68 0.10 -12.26 18.61
N ASN A 69 -0.64 -12.29 17.52
CA ASN A 69 -0.40 -13.21 16.42
C ASN A 69 0.61 -12.61 15.44
N LEU A 70 1.87 -13.03 15.53
CA LEU A 70 2.93 -12.57 14.66
C LEU A 70 2.68 -13.02 13.21
N SER A 71 2.65 -12.06 12.29
CA SER A 71 2.53 -12.32 10.86
C SER A 71 3.88 -12.31 10.15
N TYR A 72 4.72 -11.31 10.42
CA TYR A 72 6.06 -11.24 9.87
C TYR A 72 7.00 -10.39 10.73
N LEU A 73 8.29 -10.62 10.57
CA LEU A 73 9.39 -9.83 11.12
C LEU A 73 10.18 -9.23 9.96
N LYS A 74 10.37 -7.91 9.97
CA LYS A 74 11.23 -7.20 9.02
C LYS A 74 12.54 -6.84 9.70
N ILE A 75 13.62 -7.45 9.20
CA ILE A 75 14.99 -7.13 9.60
C ILE A 75 15.46 -5.98 8.71
N ARG A 76 15.97 -4.92 9.33
CA ARG A 76 16.56 -3.78 8.62
C ARG A 76 18.07 -3.97 8.50
N ALA A 77 18.63 -3.48 7.39
CA ALA A 77 20.05 -3.61 7.12
C ALA A 77 20.89 -2.62 7.94
N GLU A 78 20.31 -1.48 8.32
CA GLU A 78 20.98 -0.47 9.11
C GLU A 78 21.15 -0.89 10.56
N VAL A 79 22.39 -0.81 11.04
CA VAL A 79 22.84 -1.20 12.38
C VAL A 79 22.18 -0.35 13.49
N ASN A 80 21.70 0.84 13.14
CA ASN A 80 21.09 1.83 14.03
C ASN A 80 19.56 1.90 13.86
N LYS A 81 18.93 0.91 13.23
CA LYS A 81 17.47 0.86 13.07
C LYS A 81 16.86 -0.31 13.83
N ALA A 82 15.70 -0.07 14.42
CA ALA A 82 14.90 -1.09 15.08
C ALA A 82 14.35 -2.10 14.04
N TYR A 83 14.20 -3.36 14.45
CA TYR A 83 13.44 -4.34 13.69
C TYR A 83 11.94 -4.03 13.80
N VAL A 84 11.16 -4.50 12.82
CA VAL A 84 9.69 -4.32 12.84
C VAL A 84 9.02 -5.67 12.98
N ILE A 85 8.24 -5.83 14.05
CA ILE A 85 7.37 -6.98 14.24
C ILE A 85 5.94 -6.55 13.93
N SER A 86 5.31 -7.27 13.01
CA SER A 86 3.97 -6.95 12.52
C SER A 86 3.05 -8.16 12.62
N GLY A 87 1.79 -7.92 12.92
CA GLY A 87 0.83 -8.98 13.20
C GLY A 87 -0.49 -8.45 13.69
N THR A 88 -1.28 -9.34 14.29
CA THR A 88 -2.66 -9.05 14.68
C THR A 88 -2.81 -9.20 16.18
N ASN A 89 -3.43 -8.22 16.84
CA ASN A 89 -3.76 -8.30 18.26
C ASN A 89 -4.98 -9.21 18.51
N GLU A 90 -5.34 -9.42 19.77
CA GLU A 90 -6.51 -10.21 20.20
C GLU A 90 -7.83 -9.77 19.55
N ASN A 91 -7.96 -8.48 19.24
CA ASN A 91 -9.16 -7.89 18.67
C ASN A 91 -9.23 -8.03 17.14
N GLY A 92 -8.25 -8.68 16.52
CA GLY A 92 -8.17 -8.80 15.07
C GLY A 92 -7.60 -7.57 14.37
N GLU A 93 -7.05 -6.60 15.10
CA GLU A 93 -6.47 -5.38 14.52
C GLU A 93 -5.00 -5.60 14.18
N PHE A 94 -4.62 -5.20 12.96
CA PHE A 94 -3.23 -5.24 12.53
C PHE A 94 -2.41 -4.15 13.21
N GLU A 95 -1.33 -4.53 13.87
CA GLU A 95 -0.40 -3.64 14.54
C GLU A 95 1.05 -3.95 14.18
N SER A 96 1.90 -2.97 14.38
CA SER A 96 3.33 -3.10 14.11
C SER A 96 4.13 -2.38 15.18
N PHE A 97 5.22 -3.01 15.62
CA PHE A 97 6.05 -2.56 16.72
C PHE A 97 7.50 -2.46 16.27
N PHE A 98 8.17 -1.40 16.71
CA PHE A 98 9.61 -1.25 16.60
C PHE A 98 10.26 -1.95 17.78
N VAL A 99 11.19 -2.85 17.51
CA VAL A 99 11.89 -3.66 18.50
C VAL A 99 13.38 -3.44 18.36
N ASP A 100 14.04 -3.10 19.46
CA ASP A 100 15.48 -2.89 19.48
C ASP A 100 16.19 -4.26 19.30
N PRO A 101 17.05 -4.41 18.27
CA PRO A 101 17.72 -5.67 17.99
C PRO A 101 18.80 -6.06 19.01
N TYR A 102 19.24 -5.14 19.87
CA TYR A 102 20.28 -5.37 20.89
C TYR A 102 19.71 -5.66 22.27
N THR A 103 18.56 -5.08 22.62
CA THR A 103 17.90 -5.32 23.92
C THR A 103 16.71 -6.27 23.81
N GLY A 104 16.09 -6.37 22.63
CA GLY A 104 14.86 -7.11 22.39
C GLY A 104 13.61 -6.38 22.90
N GLU A 105 13.75 -5.15 23.42
CA GLU A 105 12.64 -4.37 23.97
C GLU A 105 11.87 -3.63 22.88
N ILE A 106 10.57 -3.43 23.12
CA ILE A 106 9.70 -2.65 22.23
C ILE A 106 10.01 -1.17 22.41
N SER A 107 10.61 -0.54 21.41
CA SER A 107 10.93 0.90 21.40
C SER A 107 9.70 1.77 21.14
N GLY A 108 8.66 1.22 20.50
CA GLY A 108 7.42 1.95 20.24
C GLY A 108 6.52 1.26 19.22
N LYS A 109 5.34 1.86 19.01
CA LYS A 109 4.36 1.39 18.04
C LYS A 109 4.49 2.14 16.71
N ASN A 110 4.45 1.41 15.60
CA ASN A 110 4.48 1.97 14.26
C ASN A 110 3.07 2.47 13.86
N SER A 111 2.78 3.72 14.23
CA SER A 111 1.52 4.39 13.87
C SER A 111 1.41 4.69 12.36
N ALA A 112 2.53 4.84 11.66
CA ALA A 112 2.55 5.07 10.21
C ALA A 112 1.98 3.87 9.45
N GLU A 113 2.15 2.65 9.98
CA GLU A 113 1.57 1.44 9.40
C GLU A 113 0.03 1.49 9.32
N LYS A 114 -0.63 2.10 10.31
CA LYS A 114 -2.09 2.29 10.27
C LYS A 114 -2.51 3.22 9.13
N PHE A 115 -1.74 4.28 8.88
CA PHE A 115 -1.97 5.19 7.76
C PHE A 115 -1.75 4.47 6.42
N ILE A 116 -0.65 3.74 6.27
CA ILE A 116 -0.39 2.95 5.05
C ILE A 116 -1.49 1.90 4.84
N GLY A 117 -1.96 1.24 5.89
CA GLY A 117 -3.10 0.33 5.82
C GLY A 117 -4.37 0.98 5.30
N LEU A 118 -4.66 2.23 5.70
CA LEU A 118 -5.77 3.02 5.19
C LEU A 118 -5.58 3.35 3.70
N VAL A 119 -4.39 3.79 3.30
CA VAL A 119 -4.08 4.09 1.89
C VAL A 119 -4.16 2.84 1.02
N LEU A 120 -3.69 1.69 1.52
CA LEU A 120 -3.82 0.40 0.87
C LEU A 120 -5.29 0.00 0.71
N ASN A 121 -6.13 0.33 1.69
CA ASN A 121 -7.57 0.13 1.59
C ASN A 121 -8.23 1.04 0.55
N LEU A 122 -7.82 2.31 0.45
CA LEU A 122 -8.22 3.20 -0.64
C LEU A 122 -7.81 2.62 -1.99
N HIS A 123 -6.60 2.05 -2.09
CA HIS A 123 -6.08 1.52 -3.34
C HIS A 123 -6.79 0.22 -3.78
N LYS A 124 -7.09 -0.69 -2.85
CA LYS A 124 -7.69 -1.99 -3.20
C LYS A 124 -9.21 -1.98 -3.20
N ASN A 125 -9.81 -1.19 -2.32
CA ASN A 125 -11.24 -1.22 -2.02
C ASN A 125 -11.88 0.18 -2.02
N LEU A 126 -11.20 1.22 -2.53
CA LEU A 126 -11.72 2.60 -2.53
C LEU A 126 -12.18 3.10 -1.14
N ALA A 127 -11.61 2.56 -0.07
CA ALA A 127 -12.02 2.76 1.33
C ALA A 127 -13.43 2.23 1.70
N LEU A 128 -14.15 1.58 0.79
CA LEU A 128 -15.48 1.04 1.08
C LEU A 128 -15.43 -0.13 2.07
N SER A 129 -14.28 -0.81 2.21
CA SER A 129 -14.16 -1.88 3.21
C SER A 129 -14.16 -1.36 4.65
N LEU A 130 -13.95 -0.06 4.88
CA LEU A 130 -14.02 0.54 6.22
C LEU A 130 -15.43 0.49 6.80
N PHE A 131 -16.47 0.38 5.96
CA PHE A 131 -17.86 0.24 6.39
C PHE A 131 -18.20 -1.16 6.92
N LYS A 132 -17.22 -2.08 7.04
CA LYS A 132 -17.38 -3.45 7.54
C LYS A 132 -18.52 -4.23 6.86
N ASN A 133 -18.73 -3.97 5.56
CA ASN A 133 -19.72 -4.65 4.75
C ASN A 133 -19.02 -5.46 3.66
N GLU A 134 -19.14 -6.80 3.75
CA GLU A 134 -18.45 -7.70 2.83
C GLU A 134 -18.89 -7.53 1.37
N ASN A 135 -20.18 -7.31 1.12
CA ASN A 135 -20.70 -7.10 -0.23
C ASN A 135 -20.15 -5.81 -0.82
N LEU A 136 -20.06 -4.76 0.00
CA LEU A 136 -19.54 -3.47 -0.42
C LEU A 136 -18.03 -3.53 -0.71
N SER A 137 -17.27 -4.28 0.11
CA SER A 137 -15.85 -4.51 -0.14
C SER A 137 -15.60 -5.31 -1.42
N LYS A 138 -16.41 -6.36 -1.68
CA LYS A 138 -16.31 -7.15 -2.92
C LYS A 138 -16.61 -6.29 -4.13
N PHE A 139 -17.71 -5.54 -4.11
CA PHE A 139 -18.06 -4.59 -5.16
C PHE A 139 -16.94 -3.58 -5.43
N ALA A 140 -16.34 -3.03 -4.38
CA ALA A 140 -15.26 -2.06 -4.53
C ALA A 140 -14.01 -2.68 -5.18
N SER A 141 -13.62 -3.90 -4.75
CA SER A 141 -12.52 -4.63 -5.35
C SER A 141 -12.78 -4.96 -6.83
N GLU A 142 -13.99 -5.38 -7.19
CA GLU A 142 -14.40 -5.60 -8.57
C GLU A 142 -14.38 -4.31 -9.40
N LEU A 143 -14.84 -3.19 -8.82
CA LEU A 143 -14.78 -1.88 -9.47
C LEU A 143 -13.34 -1.43 -9.72
N VAL A 144 -12.42 -1.69 -8.78
CA VAL A 144 -10.99 -1.44 -8.97
C VAL A 144 -10.44 -2.31 -10.11
N ALA A 145 -10.76 -3.60 -10.15
CA ALA A 145 -10.35 -4.50 -11.22
C ALA A 145 -10.91 -4.06 -12.60
N LEU A 146 -12.16 -3.61 -12.65
CA LEU A 146 -12.74 -3.07 -13.88
C LEU A 146 -12.08 -1.76 -14.28
N SER A 147 -11.72 -0.92 -13.31
CA SER A 147 -11.01 0.35 -13.54
C SER A 147 -9.63 0.10 -14.16
N THR A 148 -8.88 -0.89 -13.70
CA THR A 148 -7.56 -1.22 -14.27
C THR A 148 -7.67 -1.75 -15.69
N LEU A 149 -8.68 -2.56 -16.01
CA LEU A 149 -8.97 -2.98 -17.39
C LEU A 149 -9.38 -1.79 -18.27
N ALA A 150 -10.24 -0.91 -17.75
CA ALA A 150 -10.64 0.31 -18.44
C ALA A 150 -9.44 1.22 -18.71
N LEU A 151 -8.51 1.35 -17.77
CA LEU A 151 -7.26 2.10 -17.95
C LEU A 151 -6.45 1.56 -19.11
N LEU A 152 -6.25 0.24 -19.20
CA LEU A 152 -5.54 -0.38 -20.31
C LEU A 152 -6.19 -0.04 -21.66
N PHE A 153 -7.52 -0.14 -21.73
CA PHE A 153 -8.26 0.22 -22.94
C PHE A 153 -8.14 1.72 -23.27
N ILE A 154 -8.24 2.60 -22.28
CA ILE A 154 -8.09 4.05 -22.44
C ILE A 154 -6.69 4.38 -22.95
N LEU A 155 -5.64 3.76 -22.42
CA LEU A 155 -4.26 3.96 -22.87
C LEU A 155 -4.08 3.55 -24.34
N ILE A 156 -4.50 2.34 -24.70
CA ILE A 156 -4.37 1.83 -26.07
C ILE A 156 -5.18 2.68 -27.04
N SER A 157 -6.46 2.93 -26.72
CA SER A 157 -7.34 3.73 -27.58
C SER A 157 -6.84 5.18 -27.70
N GLY A 158 -6.30 5.75 -26.63
CA GLY A 158 -5.68 7.08 -26.63
C GLY A 158 -4.46 7.15 -27.54
N ALA A 159 -3.55 6.16 -27.45
CA ALA A 159 -2.38 6.04 -28.31
C ALA A 159 -2.78 5.89 -29.79
N VAL A 160 -3.76 5.02 -30.11
CA VAL A 160 -4.27 4.83 -31.48
C VAL A 160 -4.89 6.12 -32.02
N ILE A 161 -5.70 6.82 -31.22
CA ILE A 161 -6.31 8.10 -31.61
C ILE A 161 -5.23 9.15 -31.89
N TYR A 162 -4.21 9.23 -31.02
CA TYR A 162 -3.10 10.17 -31.17
C TYR A 162 -2.29 9.88 -32.43
N PHE A 163 -1.89 8.63 -32.64
CA PHE A 163 -1.12 8.19 -33.80
C PHE A 163 -1.83 8.54 -35.13
N TRP A 164 -3.13 8.23 -35.22
CA TRP A 164 -3.92 8.56 -36.41
C TRP A 164 -4.03 10.07 -36.64
N ARG A 165 -4.15 10.86 -35.57
CA ARG A 165 -4.17 12.34 -35.67
C ARG A 165 -2.82 12.91 -36.10
N PHE A 166 -1.72 12.30 -35.67
CA PHE A 166 -0.38 12.72 -36.08
C PHE A 166 -0.15 12.41 -37.57
N ARG A 167 -0.48 11.19 -38.02
CA ARG A 167 -0.34 10.78 -39.43
C ARG A 167 -1.15 11.68 -40.38
N SER A 168 -2.35 12.10 -39.99
CA SER A 168 -3.17 12.99 -40.80
C SER A 168 -2.64 14.42 -40.90
N ARG A 169 -1.63 14.82 -40.10
CA ARG A 169 -1.03 16.17 -40.14
C ARG A 169 0.31 16.24 -40.88
N VAL A 170 0.95 15.09 -41.11
CA VAL A 170 2.26 14.99 -41.78
C VAL A 170 2.10 14.63 -43.26
N GLY A 171 0.91 14.21 -43.68
CA GLY A 171 0.59 13.85 -45.08
C GLY A 171 -0.02 14.97 -45.91
N ASP A 172 -0.15 16.18 -45.34
CA ASP A 172 -0.53 17.44 -46.02
C ASP A 172 0.72 18.34 -46.07
#